data_AF-A0A1I4APS0-F1
#
_entry.id   AF-A0A1I4APS0-F1
#
_cell.length_a   1.000
_cell.length_b   1.000
_cell.length_c   1.000
_cell.angle_alpha   90.00
_cell.angle_beta   90.00
_cell.angle_gamma   90.00
#
_symmetry.space_group_name_H-M   'P 1'
#
loop_
_entity.id
_entity.type
_entity.pdbx_description
1 polymer ?
#
loop_
_entity_poly.entity_id
_entity_poly.type
_entity_poly.pdbx_seq_one_letter_code
_entity_poly.pdbx_strand_id
1 'polypeptide(L)' 'MNPQDVNETITVEADGVGTASAICPINTALINGGYANPDGLLVTANLANLANNSWAVTARNEGLLPAQITSHATCWPLS' A
#
# COMPACT_ATOMS: atom_id res chain seq x y z
N MET A 1 24.35 -1.74 -3.07
CA MET A 1 23.04 -2.15 -2.51
C MET A 1 21.96 -1.66 -3.43
N ASN A 2 21.02 -2.51 -3.82
CA ASN A 2 19.89 -2.10 -4.66
C ASN A 2 18.63 -1.98 -3.80
N PRO A 3 17.73 -1.02 -4.10
CA PRO A 3 16.43 -0.98 -3.47
C PRO A 3 15.63 -2.25 -3.77
N GLN A 4 14.81 -2.66 -2.80
CA GLN A 4 13.86 -3.74 -2.93
C GLN A 4 12.44 -3.17 -2.91
N ASP A 5 11.61 -3.56 -3.86
CA ASP A 5 10.19 -3.21 -3.85
C ASP A 5 9.36 -4.31 -3.19
N VAL A 6 8.42 -3.92 -2.34
CA VAL A 6 7.42 -4.79 -1.73
C VAL A 6 6.03 -4.20 -1.95
N ASN A 7 5.02 -5.06 -1.92
CA ASN A 7 3.63 -4.64 -2.08
C ASN A 7 2.69 -5.52 -1.26
N GLU A 8 1.49 -5.01 -1.05
CA GLU A 8 0.35 -5.78 -0.57
C GLU A 8 -0.88 -5.37 -1.38
N THR A 9 -1.62 -6.37 -1.87
CA THR A 9 -2.91 -6.16 -2.55
C THR A 9 -4.02 -6.71 -1.70
N ILE A 10 -5.09 -5.93 -1.55
CA ILE A 10 -6.34 -6.39 -0.93
C ILE A 10 -7.52 -6.17 -1.88
N THR A 11 -8.59 -6.91 -1.64
CA THR A 11 -9.92 -6.62 -2.19
C THR A 11 -10.71 -5.80 -1.19
N VAL A 12 -11.27 -4.69 -1.63
CA VAL A 12 -12.25 -3.89 -0.87
C VAL A 12 -13.63 -4.22 -1.41
N GLU A 13 -14.43 -4.91 -0.59
CA GLU A 13 -15.80 -5.27 -0.92
C GLU A 13 -16.66 -4.04 -1.24
N ALA A 14 -17.77 -4.24 -1.96
CA ALA A 14 -18.73 -3.18 -2.26
C ALA A 14 -19.19 -2.46 -0.98
N ASP A 15 -19.31 -1.12 -1.06
CA ASP A 15 -19.57 -0.21 0.07
C ASP A 15 -18.56 -0.26 1.24
N GLY A 16 -17.51 -1.07 1.13
CA GLY A 16 -16.55 -1.37 2.19
C GLY A 16 -15.38 -0.40 2.32
N VAL A 17 -14.59 -0.61 3.38
CA VAL A 17 -13.31 0.05 3.62
C VAL A 17 -12.25 -1.02 3.85
N GLY A 18 -11.07 -0.83 3.27
CA GLY A 18 -9.92 -1.70 3.51
C GLY A 18 -8.61 -0.93 3.53
N THR A 19 -7.60 -1.50 4.17
CA THR A 19 -6.24 -0.92 4.22
C THR A 19 -5.22 -1.96 3.76
N ALA A 20 -4.44 -1.63 2.73
CA ALA A 20 -3.25 -2.37 2.34
C ALA A 20 -2.00 -1.69 2.91
N SER A 21 -1.06 -2.48 3.42
CA SER A 21 0.21 -2.09 4.02
C SER A 21 1.39 -2.88 3.43
N ALA A 22 2.22 -2.20 2.65
CA ALA A 22 3.47 -2.75 2.13
C ALA A 22 4.59 -2.49 3.15
N ILE A 23 5.02 -3.53 3.86
CA ILE A 23 6.00 -3.45 4.95
C ILE A 23 7.39 -3.79 4.45
N CYS A 24 8.34 -2.87 4.63
CA CYS A 24 9.73 -3.11 4.31
C CYS A 24 10.36 -4.13 5.28
N PRO A 25 11.15 -5.11 4.78
CA PRO A 25 11.79 -6.12 5.63
C PRO A 25 12.76 -5.53 6.66
N ILE A 26 13.13 -6.36 7.63
CA ILE A 26 14.21 -6.03 8.57
C ILE A 26 15.51 -5.70 7.83
N ASN A 27 16.32 -4.80 8.42
CA ASN A 27 17.56 -4.28 7.84
C ASN A 27 17.39 -3.46 6.55
N THR A 28 16.17 -2.98 6.29
CA THR A 28 15.88 -2.00 5.22
C THR A 28 15.12 -0.80 5.78
N ALA A 29 15.18 0.35 5.11
CA ALA A 29 14.38 1.53 5.41
C ALA A 29 13.42 1.85 4.28
N LEU A 30 12.17 2.15 4.60
CA LEU A 30 11.21 2.74 3.67
C LEU A 30 11.74 4.09 3.18
N ILE A 31 12.02 4.19 1.88
CA ILE A 31 12.49 5.42 1.25
C ILE A 31 11.48 6.03 0.29
N ASN A 32 10.52 5.24 -0.19
CA ASN A 32 9.45 5.70 -1.05
C ASN A 32 8.25 4.75 -0.94
N GLY A 33 7.07 5.21 -1.35
CA GLY A 33 5.90 4.38 -1.46
C GLY A 33 4.81 5.03 -2.30
N GLY A 34 3.75 4.27 -2.51
CA GLY A 34 2.62 4.69 -3.32
C GLY A 34 1.51 3.65 -3.32
N TYR A 35 0.57 3.80 -4.25
CA TYR A 35 -0.50 2.84 -4.43
C TYR A 35 -0.84 2.65 -5.90
N ALA A 36 -1.43 1.50 -6.23
CA ALA A 36 -2.10 1.27 -7.50
C ALA A 36 -3.59 1.04 -7.24
N ASN A 37 -4.42 1.81 -7.94
CA ASN A 37 -5.89 1.72 -7.96
C ASN A 37 -6.29 1.50 -9.43
N PRO A 38 -6.15 0.28 -9.97
CA PRO A 38 -6.19 0.02 -11.40
C PRO A 38 -7.52 0.43 -12.05
N ASP A 39 -8.63 0.29 -11.33
CA ASP A 39 -9.96 0.60 -11.85
C ASP A 39 -10.34 2.07 -11.60
N GLY A 40 -9.60 2.80 -10.76
CA GLY A 40 -9.92 4.17 -10.36
C GLY A 40 -11.23 4.32 -9.57
N LEU A 41 -11.81 3.20 -9.11
CA LEU A 41 -13.13 3.15 -8.47
C LEU A 41 -13.10 3.43 -6.96
N LEU A 42 -11.90 3.45 -6.37
CA LEU A 42 -11.71 3.62 -4.94
C LEU A 42 -11.32 5.06 -4.57
N VAL A 43 -11.95 5.60 -3.52
CA VAL A 43 -11.49 6.84 -2.86
C VAL A 43 -10.35 6.46 -1.91
N THR A 44 -9.18 7.07 -2.08
CA THR A 44 -7.95 6.65 -1.40
C THR A 44 -7.38 7.72 -0.48
N ALA A 45 -6.82 7.27 0.65
CA ALA A 45 -5.94 8.04 1.51
C ALA A 45 -4.66 7.24 1.76
N ASN A 46 -3.50 7.84 1.52
CA ASN A 46 -2.21 7.18 1.67
C ASN A 46 -1.37 7.83 2.79
N LEU A 47 -0.60 7.00 3.50
CA LEU A 47 0.24 7.43 4.60
C LEU A 47 1.53 6.60 4.65
N ALA A 48 2.66 7.28 4.78
CA ALA A 48 3.90 6.64 5.20
C ALA A 48 3.84 6.36 6.71
N ASN A 49 3.96 5.10 7.11
CA ASN A 49 4.09 4.71 8.50
C ASN A 49 5.55 4.38 8.81
N LEU A 50 6.31 5.42 9.17
CA LEU A 50 7.74 5.30 9.48
C LEU A 50 8.01 4.45 10.73
N ALA A 51 7.08 4.42 11.69
CA ALA A 51 7.22 3.60 12.89
C ALA A 51 7.17 2.09 12.57
N ASN A 52 6.35 1.70 11.58
CA ASN A 52 6.22 0.32 11.12
C ASN A 52 7.04 0.01 9.86
N ASN A 53 7.88 0.94 9.41
CA ASN A 53 8.68 0.80 8.18
C ASN A 53 7.81 0.43 6.96
N SER A 54 6.63 1.05 6.80
CA SER A 54 5.66 0.64 5.79
C SER A 54 4.96 1.79 5.08
N TRP A 55 4.50 1.52 3.87
CA TRP A 55 3.54 2.39 3.18
C TRP A 55 2.14 1.81 3.31
N ALA A 56 1.17 2.61 3.75
CA ALA A 56 -0.22 2.19 3.89
C ALA A 56 -1.15 3.02 2.98
N VAL A 57 -2.12 2.36 2.38
CA VAL A 57 -3.23 2.99 1.66
C VAL A 57 -4.54 2.46 2.20
N THR A 58 -5.39 3.37 2.64
CA THR A 58 -6.78 3.07 3.00
C THR A 58 -7.66 3.47 1.83
N ALA A 59 -8.58 2.59 1.46
CA ALA A 59 -9.50 2.78 0.36
C ALA A 59 -10.94 2.60 0.83
N ARG A 60 -11.83 3.48 0.37
CA ARG A 60 -13.28 3.31 0.43
C ARG A 60 -13.77 2.90 -0.95
N ASN A 61 -14.53 1.81 -1.01
CA ASN A 61 -15.28 1.42 -2.19
C ASN A 61 -16.69 2.01 -2.09
N GLU A 62 -17.05 2.87 -3.04
CA GLU A 62 -18.41 3.44 -3.17
C GLU A 62 -19.17 2.84 -4.35
N GLY A 63 -18.60 1.79 -4.96
CA GLY A 63 -19.19 1.03 -6.05
C GLY A 63 -19.95 -0.20 -5.59
N LEU A 64 -20.64 -0.82 -6.55
CA LEU A 64 -21.48 -2.00 -6.34
C LEU A 64 -20.74 -3.34 -6.48
N LEU A 65 -19.45 -3.29 -6.85
CA LEU A 65 -18.61 -4.47 -7.07
C LEU A 65 -17.33 -4.36 -6.24
N PRO A 66 -16.76 -5.50 -5.80
CA PRO A 66 -15.44 -5.49 -5.16
C PRO A 66 -14.37 -4.92 -6.10
N ALA A 67 -13.43 -4.16 -5.54
CA ALA A 67 -12.32 -3.56 -6.29
C ALA A 67 -10.99 -3.76 -5.55
N GLN A 68 -9.89 -3.74 -6.28
CA GLN A 68 -8.56 -3.99 -5.72
C GLN A 68 -7.80 -2.69 -5.46
N ILE A 69 -7.04 -2.68 -4.38
CA ILE A 69 -6.04 -1.65 -4.09
C ILE A 69 -4.72 -2.34 -3.74
N THR A 70 -3.63 -1.82 -4.29
CA THR A 70 -2.28 -2.28 -3.97
C THR A 70 -1.50 -1.16 -3.29
N SER A 71 -0.92 -1.44 -2.12
CA SER A 71 0.11 -0.60 -1.51
C SER A 71 1.49 -0.98 -2.03
N HIS A 72 2.36 0.00 -2.29
CA HIS A 72 3.74 -0.23 -2.71
C HIS A 72 4.72 0.49 -1.78
N ALA A 73 5.83 -0.17 -1.47
CA ALA A 73 6.94 0.39 -0.72
C ALA A 73 8.27 0.06 -1.39
N THR A 74 9.16 1.04 -1.49
CA THR A 74 10.55 0.88 -1.91
C THR A 74 11.45 0.95 -0.68
N CYS A 75 12.24 -0.09 -0.49
CA CYS A 75 13.01 -0.35 0.72
C CYS A 75 14.51 -0.30 0.40
N TRP A 76 15.25 0.56 1.09
CA TRP A 76 16.70 0.70 0.92
C TRP A 76 17.45 -0.15 1.95
N PRO A 77 18.38 -1.04 1.55
CA PRO A 77 19.16 -1.81 2.52
C PRO A 77 20.07 -0.91 3.37
N LEU A 78 20.18 -1.23 4.67
CA LEU A 78 20.94 -0.43 5.64
C LEU A 78 22.42 -0.85 5.78
N SER A 79 22.85 -1.92 5.11
CA SER A 79 24.21 -2.50 5.17
C SER A 79 24.66 -3.11 3.85
#